data_AF-A0A0N5C013-F1
#
_entry.id   AF-A0A0N5C013-F1
#
_cell.length_a   1.000
_cell.length_b   1.000
_cell.length_c   1.000
_cell.angle_alpha   90.00
_cell.angle_beta   90.00
_cell.angle_gamma   90.00
#
_symmetry.space_group_name_H-M   'P 1'
#
loop_
_entity.id
_entity.type
_entity.pdbx_description
1 polymer ?
#
loop_
_entity_poly.entity_id
_entity_poly.type
_entity_poly.pdbx_seq_one_letter_code
_entity_poly.pdbx_strand_id
1 'polypeptide(L)'
;MKRICSYEDNFSLRSIKKDKGFVSSNFTAGKKDKSDWSLSVYLNGFNEDTKEYVSVLLKLNKSLRTRESVKFKISILNDKNEEKNVHDRDVVLTSTQGRSGGYPKFIKRDFLLCKNNGLLINNEFTILLELSVVDELANHNYPRTPTSNRVAQLRFSLDIKNTFDSSILIDCIIKVKDTEINVHKAILAARSPVFYDIFNSTSEESQKMLLK
;
A
#
# COMPACT_ATOMS: atom_id res chain seq x y z
N MET A 1 -11.07 6.00 1.97
CA MET A 1 -10.68 5.58 3.33
C MET A 1 -10.41 6.85 4.14
N LYS A 2 -10.88 6.94 5.38
CA LYS A 2 -10.49 8.02 6.30
C LYS A 2 -9.68 7.42 7.44
N ARG A 3 -8.67 8.13 7.92
CA ARG A 3 -7.82 7.75 9.04
C ARG A 3 -7.49 8.97 9.88
N ILE A 4 -7.62 8.84 11.19
CA ILE A 4 -7.30 9.89 12.16
C ILE A 4 -6.07 9.42 12.95
N CYS A 5 -5.07 10.27 13.07
CA CYS A 5 -3.86 10.04 13.85
C CYS A 5 -3.60 11.24 14.75
N SER A 6 -3.57 11.03 16.07
CA SER A 6 -3.20 12.05 17.05
C SER A 6 -1.72 11.95 17.37
N TYR A 7 -1.06 13.09 17.52
CA TYR A 7 0.36 13.18 17.83
C TYR A 7 0.53 14.12 19.03
N GLU A 8 0.99 13.56 20.14
CA GLU A 8 1.36 14.33 21.32
C GLU A 8 2.53 15.26 21.00
N ASP A 9 2.32 16.52 21.33
CA ASP A 9 3.37 17.51 21.51
C ASP A 9 4.15 17.16 22.79
N ASN A 10 5.24 16.43 22.58
CA ASN A 10 6.39 16.43 23.46
C ASN A 10 7.55 17.22 22.81
N PHE A 11 7.31 18.44 22.30
CA PHE A 11 8.35 19.32 21.70
C PHE A 11 9.49 19.65 22.69
N SER A 12 9.31 19.35 23.99
CA SER A 12 10.34 19.39 25.03
C SER A 12 11.31 18.18 25.02
N LEU A 13 10.99 17.07 24.35
CA LEU A 13 11.97 16.02 24.03
C LEU A 13 12.85 16.47 22.85
N ARG A 14 13.82 17.33 23.18
CA ARG A 14 14.96 17.76 22.34
C ARG A 14 15.82 16.59 21.80
N SER A 15 15.38 15.35 21.93
CA SER A 15 16.11 14.11 21.68
C SER A 15 15.48 13.21 20.62
N ILE A 16 14.36 13.59 19.99
CA ILE A 16 13.97 12.93 18.74
C ILE A 16 15.02 13.36 17.70
N LYS A 17 16.02 12.49 17.53
CA LYS A 17 17.01 12.53 16.46
C LYS A 17 16.32 13.05 15.19
N LYS A 18 16.82 14.14 14.60
CA LYS A 18 16.21 14.86 13.45
C LYS A 18 15.77 13.91 12.32
N ASP A 19 16.37 12.73 12.29
CA ASP A 19 16.23 11.59 11.39
C ASP A 19 15.08 10.59 11.70
N LYS A 20 14.41 10.64 12.86
CA LYS A 20 13.29 9.74 13.20
C LYS A 20 11.96 10.48 13.38
N GLY A 21 11.14 10.50 12.34
CA GLY A 21 9.74 10.92 12.43
C GLY A 21 8.84 9.86 13.10
N PHE A 22 7.66 10.27 13.53
CA PHE A 22 6.61 9.37 14.02
C PHE A 22 5.97 8.66 12.83
N VAL A 23 5.92 7.33 12.86
CA VAL A 23 5.28 6.55 11.81
C VAL A 23 3.99 5.96 12.37
N SER A 24 2.88 6.18 11.68
CA SER A 24 1.60 5.55 12.02
C SER A 24 1.69 4.03 11.86
N SER A 25 0.83 3.28 12.55
CA SER A 25 0.58 1.88 12.19
C SER A 25 0.21 1.78 10.70
N ASN A 26 0.57 0.65 10.08
CA ASN A 26 0.21 0.39 8.70
C ASN A 26 -1.31 0.32 8.53
N PHE A 27 -1.78 0.72 7.36
CA PHE A 27 -3.17 0.61 6.98
C PHE A 27 -3.31 0.27 5.51
N THR A 28 -4.44 -0.34 5.18
CA THR A 28 -4.66 -0.87 3.85
C THR A 28 -5.76 -0.06 3.14
N ALA A 29 -5.53 0.28 1.87
CA ALA A 29 -6.48 0.99 1.02
C ALA A 29 -6.55 0.37 -0.37
N GLY A 30 -7.71 0.51 -1.04
CA GLY A 30 -7.99 -0.12 -2.33
C GLY A 30 -9.18 -1.06 -2.28
N LYS A 31 -9.85 -1.26 -3.42
CA LYS A 31 -11.05 -2.13 -3.53
C LYS A 31 -10.66 -3.60 -3.77
N LYS A 32 -9.99 -3.88 -4.90
CA LYS A 32 -9.56 -5.24 -5.30
C LYS A 32 -8.11 -5.48 -4.89
N ASP A 33 -7.19 -4.76 -5.52
CA ASP A 33 -5.76 -4.84 -5.21
C ASP A 33 -5.44 -3.88 -4.08
N LYS A 34 -5.64 -4.36 -2.86
CA LYS A 34 -5.32 -3.61 -1.64
C LYS A 34 -3.82 -3.36 -1.53
N SER A 35 -3.43 -2.13 -1.24
CA SER A 35 -2.05 -1.74 -0.94
C SER A 35 -1.92 -1.24 0.50
N ASP A 36 -0.74 -1.43 1.07
CA ASP A 36 -0.40 -1.06 2.44
C ASP A 36 0.34 0.27 2.47
N TRP A 37 -0.04 1.10 3.43
CA TRP A 37 0.33 2.49 3.55
C TRP A 37 0.70 2.83 4.99
N SER A 38 1.50 3.88 5.19
CA SER A 38 1.70 4.51 6.49
C SER A 38 1.89 6.02 6.34
N LEU A 39 1.65 6.75 7.43
CA LEU A 39 1.89 8.18 7.51
C LEU A 39 3.10 8.44 8.40
N SER A 40 4.07 9.19 7.89
CA SER A 40 5.24 9.64 8.65
C SER A 40 5.14 11.13 8.95
N VAL A 41 5.30 11.51 10.21
CA VAL A 41 5.22 12.89 10.70
C VAL A 41 6.54 13.29 11.32
N TYR A 42 7.15 14.35 10.81
CA TYR A 42 8.41 14.88 11.29
C TYR A 42 8.18 16.28 11.86
N LEU A 43 8.21 16.37 13.19
CA LEU A 43 7.93 17.61 13.92
C LEU A 43 8.97 18.72 13.66
N ASN A 44 10.19 18.34 13.27
CA ASN A 44 11.33 19.23 13.05
C ASN A 44 11.80 19.19 11.57
N GLY A 45 10.86 18.99 10.65
CA GLY A 45 11.15 18.81 9.23
C GLY A 45 11.67 17.43 8.89
N PHE A 46 11.52 17.05 7.62
CA PHE A 46 12.05 15.81 7.05
C PHE A 46 13.55 15.93 6.71
N ASN A 47 14.02 17.14 6.44
CA ASN A 47 15.39 17.47 6.09
C ASN A 47 15.72 18.92 6.51
N GLU A 48 16.95 19.37 6.30
CA GLU A 48 17.40 20.70 6.76
C GLU A 48 16.61 21.85 6.10
N ASP A 49 16.15 21.68 4.85
CA ASP A 49 15.34 22.68 4.12
C ASP A 49 13.92 22.84 4.66
N THR A 50 13.48 21.89 5.51
CA THR A 50 12.12 21.83 6.07
C THR A 50 12.10 21.94 7.59
N LYS A 51 13.23 22.24 8.23
CA LYS A 51 13.39 22.25 9.70
C LYS A 51 12.44 23.15 10.50
N GLU A 52 11.93 24.20 9.86
CA GLU A 52 10.97 25.16 10.45
C GLU A 52 9.51 24.71 10.29
N TYR A 53 9.29 23.57 9.64
CA TYR A 53 7.98 23.04 9.32
C TYR A 53 7.79 21.67 9.98
N VAL A 54 6.55 21.33 10.26
CA VAL A 54 6.16 19.94 10.42
C VAL A 54 6.00 19.36 9.01
N SER A 55 6.63 18.22 8.74
CA SER A 55 6.50 17.48 7.49
C SER A 55 5.56 16.29 7.68
N VAL A 56 4.64 16.08 6.74
CA VAL A 56 3.71 14.94 6.76
C VAL A 56 3.83 14.20 5.44
N LEU A 57 4.30 12.95 5.49
CA LEU A 57 4.63 12.14 4.32
C LEU A 57 3.78 10.87 4.29
N LEU A 58 3.13 10.62 3.16
CA LEU A 58 2.38 9.40 2.90
C LEU A 58 3.31 8.40 2.21
N LYS A 59 3.47 7.22 2.80
CA LYS A 59 4.35 6.17 2.27
C LYS A 59 3.55 4.98 1.77
N LEU A 60 3.88 4.52 0.56
CA LEU A 60 3.46 3.22 0.05
C LEU A 60 4.44 2.15 0.56
N ASN A 61 3.97 1.21 1.37
CA ASN A 61 4.79 0.16 1.96
C ASN A 61 4.77 -1.13 1.13
N LYS A 62 3.59 -1.52 0.63
CA LYS A 62 3.41 -2.73 -0.18
C LYS A 62 2.29 -2.52 -1.19
N SER A 63 2.50 -2.98 -2.42
CA SER A 63 1.45 -3.05 -3.43
C SER A 63 1.67 -4.25 -4.34
N LEU A 64 0.57 -4.84 -4.82
CA LEU A 64 0.57 -5.82 -5.91
C LEU A 64 0.75 -5.15 -7.28
N ARG A 65 0.51 -3.84 -7.36
CA ARG A 65 0.68 -3.01 -8.55
C ARG A 65 2.07 -2.37 -8.54
N THR A 66 2.63 -2.15 -9.73
CA THR A 66 3.90 -1.41 -9.85
C THR A 66 3.73 0.10 -9.73
N ARG A 67 2.49 0.58 -9.92
CA ARG A 67 2.07 1.98 -9.77
C ARG A 67 0.72 2.03 -9.09
N GLU A 68 0.58 2.96 -8.15
CA GLU A 68 -0.64 3.29 -7.44
C GLU A 68 -0.98 4.76 -7.70
N SER A 69 -2.07 5.00 -8.42
CA SER A 69 -2.65 6.32 -8.55
C SER A 69 -3.52 6.58 -7.32
N VAL A 70 -3.21 7.61 -6.55
CA VAL A 70 -3.94 7.96 -5.33
C VAL A 70 -4.33 9.41 -5.30
N LYS A 71 -5.53 9.68 -4.81
CA LYS A 71 -5.96 11.00 -4.35
C LYS A 71 -5.91 11.00 -2.85
N PHE A 72 -5.28 12.00 -2.26
CA PHE A 72 -5.25 12.11 -0.81
C PHE A 72 -5.41 13.55 -0.36
N LYS A 73 -6.03 13.71 0.80
CA LYS A 73 -6.20 14.98 1.50
C LYS A 73 -5.70 14.81 2.92
N ILE A 74 -4.91 15.77 3.38
CA ILE A 74 -4.36 15.82 4.74
C ILE A 74 -4.80 17.13 5.37
N SER A 75 -5.38 17.06 6.56
CA SER A 75 -5.82 18.22 7.33
C SER A 75 -5.52 18.04 8.82
N ILE A 76 -5.59 19.14 9.58
CA ILE A 76 -5.54 19.15 11.04
C ILE A 76 -6.96 19.33 11.56
N LEU A 77 -7.36 18.53 12.53
CA LEU A 77 -8.63 18.72 13.23
C LEU A 77 -8.43 19.65 14.43
N ASN A 78 -9.27 20.69 14.53
CA ASN A 78 -9.34 21.53 15.73
C ASN A 78 -10.25 20.90 16.81
N ASP A 79 -10.40 21.60 17.93
CA ASP A 79 -11.27 21.24 19.06
C ASP A 79 -12.74 21.01 18.71
N LYS A 80 -13.21 21.60 17.60
CA LYS A 80 -14.57 21.45 17.07
C LYS A 80 -14.69 20.38 15.99
N ASN A 81 -13.64 19.59 15.75
CA ASN A 81 -13.53 18.64 14.62
C ASN A 81 -13.63 19.30 13.24
N GLU A 82 -13.37 20.60 13.15
CA GLU A 82 -13.26 21.30 11.87
C GLU A 82 -11.88 21.08 11.26
N GLU A 83 -11.85 20.91 9.95
CA GLU A 83 -10.60 20.76 9.21
C GLU A 83 -9.90 22.10 8.99
N LYS A 84 -8.64 22.20 9.42
CA LYS A 84 -7.72 23.34 9.21
C LYS A 84 -6.47 22.87 8.49
N ASN A 85 -5.71 23.81 7.92
CA ASN A 85 -4.49 23.54 7.15
C ASN A 85 -4.68 22.36 6.18
N VAL A 86 -5.69 22.48 5.32
CA VAL A 86 -6.11 21.42 4.40
C VAL A 86 -5.22 21.45 3.17
N HIS A 87 -4.63 20.31 2.81
CA HIS A 87 -3.86 20.13 1.58
C HIS A 87 -4.26 18.82 0.89
N ASP A 88 -4.68 18.90 -0.36
CA ASP A 88 -5.04 17.75 -1.20
C ASP A 88 -4.20 17.66 -2.47
N ARG A 89 -3.97 16.43 -2.92
CA ARG A 89 -3.15 16.14 -4.10
C ARG A 89 -3.56 14.82 -4.74
N ASP A 90 -3.54 14.82 -6.06
CA ASP A 90 -3.52 13.61 -6.89
C ASP A 90 -2.07 13.26 -7.23
N VAL A 91 -1.64 12.04 -6.91
CA VAL A 91 -0.26 11.58 -7.16
C VAL A 91 -0.22 10.14 -7.63
N VAL A 92 0.74 9.83 -8.50
CA VAL A 92 1.08 8.46 -8.88
C VAL A 92 2.34 8.05 -8.13
N LEU A 93 2.23 7.05 -7.27
CA LEU A 93 3.34 6.49 -6.50
C LEU A 93 3.73 5.14 -7.09
N THR A 94 5.02 4.86 -7.21
CA THR A 94 5.52 3.61 -7.79
C THR A 94 6.13 2.74 -6.70
N SER A 95 5.95 1.42 -6.78
CA SER A 95 6.42 0.49 -5.73
C SER A 95 7.95 0.34 -5.70
N THR A 96 8.63 0.71 -6.79
CA THR A 96 10.08 0.57 -6.97
C THR A 96 10.89 1.80 -6.60
N GLN A 97 10.25 2.94 -6.36
CA GLN A 97 10.91 4.16 -5.92
C GLN A 97 10.39 4.52 -4.54
N GLY A 98 11.30 4.70 -3.58
CA GLY A 98 11.01 5.21 -2.24
C GLY A 98 10.49 6.66 -2.21
N ARG A 99 9.65 7.05 -3.18
CA ARG A 99 8.94 8.32 -3.20
C ARG A 99 7.74 8.19 -2.27
N SER A 100 7.84 8.85 -1.14
CA SER A 100 6.69 9.26 -0.35
C SER A 100 5.92 10.34 -1.10
N GLY A 101 4.59 10.28 -1.01
CA GLY A 101 3.74 11.46 -1.24
C GLY A 101 3.72 12.35 0.01
N GLY A 102 2.94 13.43 -0.05
CA GLY A 102 2.68 14.31 1.10
C GLY A 102 3.30 15.70 0.96
N TYR A 103 3.55 16.33 2.10
CA TYR A 103 3.89 17.74 2.23
C TYR A 103 5.10 17.91 3.15
N PRO A 104 6.32 18.09 2.59
CA PRO A 104 7.51 18.39 3.38
C PRO A 104 7.39 19.70 4.17
N LYS A 105 6.63 20.67 3.66
CA LYS A 105 6.30 21.93 4.35
C LYS A 105 4.78 21.99 4.65
N PHE A 106 4.27 21.03 5.43
CA PHE A 106 2.83 20.91 5.69
C PHE A 106 2.28 22.10 6.48
N ILE A 107 2.97 22.49 7.56
CA ILE A 107 2.62 23.64 8.40
C ILE A 107 3.88 24.19 9.06
N LYS A 108 3.99 25.52 9.19
CA LYS A 108 5.08 26.12 9.98
C LYS A 108 4.95 25.69 11.44
N ARG A 109 6.04 25.25 12.04
CA ARG A 109 6.04 24.73 13.41
C ARG A 109 5.56 25.78 14.41
N ASP A 110 6.05 27.01 14.32
CA ASP A 110 5.66 28.10 15.23
C ASP A 110 4.19 28.48 15.07
N PHE A 111 3.63 28.33 13.87
CA PHE A 111 2.20 28.54 13.64
C PHE A 111 1.36 27.41 14.27
N LEU A 112 1.78 26.15 14.13
CA LEU A 112 1.13 25.02 14.81
C LEU A 112 1.13 25.19 16.33
N LEU A 113 2.25 25.67 16.87
CA LEU A 113 2.49 25.85 18.32
C LEU A 113 1.78 27.06 18.93
N CYS A 114 1.35 28.03 18.12
CA CYS A 114 0.69 29.22 18.63
C CYS A 114 -0.71 28.88 19.15
N LYS A 115 -0.90 29.00 20.47
CA LYS A 115 -2.19 28.69 21.14
C LYS A 115 -3.38 29.43 20.52
N ASN A 116 -3.18 30.66 20.05
CA ASN A 116 -4.24 31.47 19.43
C ASN A 116 -4.77 30.87 18.12
N ASN A 117 -4.02 29.96 17.49
CA ASN A 117 -4.44 29.31 16.25
C ASN A 117 -5.36 28.10 16.49
N GLY A 118 -5.49 27.62 17.74
CA GLY A 118 -6.45 26.57 18.11
C GLY A 118 -6.22 25.21 17.43
N LEU A 119 -4.96 24.90 17.07
CA LEU A 119 -4.60 23.66 16.38
C LEU A 119 -4.08 22.55 17.31
N LEU A 120 -3.89 22.87 18.59
CA LEU A 120 -3.46 21.93 19.63
C LEU A 120 -4.56 21.78 20.67
N ILE A 121 -4.96 20.53 20.94
CA ILE A 121 -5.92 20.15 21.97
C ILE A 121 -5.15 19.34 23.01
N ASN A 122 -5.08 19.78 24.26
CA ASN A 122 -4.31 19.11 25.32
C ASN A 122 -2.84 18.82 24.93
N ASN A 123 -2.20 19.74 24.21
CA ASN A 123 -0.87 19.53 23.62
C ASN A 123 -0.84 18.32 22.66
N GLU A 124 -1.87 18.12 21.87
CA GLU A 124 -1.86 17.18 20.75
C GLU A 124 -2.38 17.88 19.51
N PHE A 125 -1.78 17.60 18.35
CA PHE A 125 -2.43 17.91 17.08
C PHE A 125 -2.89 16.62 16.42
N THR A 126 -4.05 16.70 15.80
CA THR A 126 -4.69 15.54 15.17
C THR A 126 -4.68 15.70 13.67
N ILE A 127 -4.05 14.76 12.96
CA ILE A 127 -4.08 14.69 11.50
C ILE A 127 -5.24 13.82 11.05
N LEU A 128 -6.06 14.34 10.14
CA LEU A 128 -7.00 13.58 9.34
C LEU A 128 -6.37 13.32 7.96
N LEU A 129 -6.29 12.04 7.58
CA LEU A 129 -5.96 11.58 6.24
C LEU A 129 -7.21 11.01 5.58
N GLU A 130 -7.56 11.55 4.42
CA GLU A 130 -8.51 10.95 3.50
C GLU A 130 -7.74 10.41 2.28
N LEU A 131 -7.82 9.10 2.04
CA LEU A 131 -7.09 8.43 0.97
C LEU A 131 -8.06 7.66 0.07
N SER A 132 -7.91 7.88 -1.24
CA SER A 132 -8.62 7.15 -2.29
C SER A 132 -7.63 6.57 -3.28
N VAL A 133 -7.59 5.24 -3.40
CA VAL A 133 -6.81 4.56 -4.44
C VAL A 133 -7.66 4.52 -5.70
N VAL A 134 -7.18 5.14 -6.76
CA VAL A 134 -7.86 5.26 -8.05
C VAL A 134 -7.51 4.05 -8.90
N ASP A 135 -8.54 3.36 -9.37
CA ASP A 135 -8.35 2.25 -10.30
C ASP A 135 -8.11 2.82 -11.71
N GLU A 136 -6.87 2.75 -12.19
CA GLU A 136 -6.47 3.26 -13.52
C GLU A 136 -7.19 2.57 -14.69
N LEU A 137 -7.99 1.53 -14.43
CA LEU A 137 -8.84 0.91 -15.45
C LEU A 137 -9.99 1.85 -15.90
N ALA A 138 -10.36 2.87 -15.12
CA ALA A 138 -11.49 3.75 -15.44
C ALA A 138 -11.12 5.01 -16.25
N ASN A 139 -9.85 5.43 -16.29
CA ASN A 139 -9.43 6.65 -16.96
C ASN A 139 -8.68 6.34 -18.28
N HIS A 140 -9.44 6.00 -19.31
CA HIS A 140 -8.99 6.02 -20.70
C HIS A 140 -8.77 7.46 -21.18
N ASN A 141 -7.69 8.15 -20.78
CA ASN A 141 -7.27 9.41 -21.42
C ASN A 141 -5.79 9.80 -21.26
N TYR A 142 -4.95 8.98 -20.62
CA TYR A 142 -3.50 9.15 -20.76
C TYR A 142 -2.98 8.21 -21.85
N PRO A 143 -2.17 8.68 -22.82
CA PRO A 143 -1.45 7.81 -23.72
C PRO A 143 -0.54 6.93 -22.87
N ARG A 144 -0.99 5.69 -22.62
CA ARG A 144 -0.17 4.66 -22.00
C ARG A 144 0.98 4.41 -22.96
N THR A 145 2.22 4.71 -22.57
CA THR A 145 3.30 3.80 -22.91
C THR A 145 3.22 2.69 -21.88
N PRO A 146 2.64 1.52 -22.22
CA PRO A 146 2.72 0.39 -21.32
C PRO A 146 4.21 0.04 -21.27
N THR A 147 4.82 0.05 -20.09
CA THR A 147 6.11 -0.62 -19.96
C THR A 147 5.88 -2.06 -20.42
N SER A 148 6.54 -2.44 -21.52
CA SER A 148 6.36 -3.71 -22.25
C SER A 148 6.19 -4.92 -21.31
N ASN A 149 6.95 -4.93 -20.21
CA ASN A 149 6.93 -5.96 -19.19
C ASN A 149 5.59 -6.14 -18.46
N ARG A 150 4.80 -5.09 -18.17
CA ARG A 150 3.49 -5.26 -17.49
C ARG A 150 2.44 -5.86 -18.43
N VAL A 151 2.44 -5.44 -19.69
CA VAL A 151 1.54 -6.03 -20.70
C VAL A 151 1.91 -7.49 -20.91
N ALA A 152 3.21 -7.80 -20.98
CA ALA A 152 3.68 -9.18 -21.06
C ALA A 152 3.26 -10.02 -19.85
N GLN A 153 3.41 -9.51 -18.62
CA GLN A 153 3.01 -10.23 -17.39
C GLN A 153 1.50 -10.45 -17.29
N LEU A 154 0.69 -9.45 -17.63
CA LEU A 154 -0.77 -9.58 -17.64
C LEU A 154 -1.24 -10.57 -18.70
N ARG A 155 -0.63 -10.54 -19.90
CA ARG A 155 -0.87 -11.52 -20.96
C ARG A 155 -0.52 -12.93 -20.50
N PHE A 156 0.68 -13.12 -19.96
CA PHE A 156 1.10 -14.44 -19.44
C PHE A 156 0.14 -14.97 -18.36
N SER A 157 -0.29 -14.12 -17.42
CA SER A 157 -1.24 -14.53 -16.38
C SER A 157 -2.60 -14.92 -16.95
N LEU A 158 -3.07 -14.19 -17.96
CA LEU A 158 -4.31 -14.49 -18.67
C LEU A 158 -4.19 -15.77 -19.49
N ASP A 159 -3.06 -15.97 -20.17
CA ASP A 159 -2.79 -17.17 -20.96
C ASP A 159 -2.77 -18.42 -20.07
N ILE A 160 -2.11 -18.37 -18.91
CA ILE A 160 -2.10 -19.47 -17.93
C ILE A 160 -3.49 -19.72 -17.33
N LYS A 161 -4.28 -18.67 -17.09
CA LYS A 161 -5.68 -18.84 -16.67
C LYS A 161 -6.49 -19.54 -17.77
N ASN A 162 -6.32 -19.12 -19.02
CA ASN A 162 -7.03 -19.71 -20.14
C ASN A 162 -6.65 -21.19 -20.36
N THR A 163 -5.37 -21.57 -20.14
CA THR A 163 -4.98 -22.99 -20.21
C THR A 163 -5.61 -23.82 -19.10
N PHE A 164 -5.76 -23.25 -17.89
CA PHE A 164 -6.49 -23.88 -16.80
C PHE A 164 -7.99 -24.04 -17.10
N ASP A 165 -8.66 -22.94 -17.44
CA ASP A 165 -10.11 -22.93 -17.72
C ASP A 165 -10.48 -23.84 -18.90
N SER A 166 -9.62 -23.89 -19.92
CA SER A 166 -9.84 -24.72 -21.11
C SER A 166 -9.38 -26.17 -20.92
N SER A 167 -8.81 -26.53 -19.75
CA SER A 167 -8.27 -27.87 -19.47
C SER A 167 -7.27 -28.38 -20.53
N ILE A 168 -6.44 -27.48 -21.07
CA ILE A 168 -5.45 -27.83 -22.10
C ILE A 168 -4.14 -28.29 -21.42
N LEU A 169 -3.56 -29.40 -21.91
CA LEU A 169 -2.30 -29.98 -21.43
C LEU A 169 -2.28 -30.34 -19.93
N ILE A 170 -3.42 -30.81 -19.42
CA ILE A 170 -3.56 -31.28 -18.04
C ILE A 170 -2.75 -32.56 -17.84
N ASP A 171 -1.93 -32.58 -16.80
CA ASP A 171 -1.03 -33.69 -16.44
C ASP A 171 -1.28 -34.20 -15.01
N CYS A 172 -2.25 -33.62 -14.29
CA CYS A 172 -2.68 -34.03 -12.95
C CYS A 172 -4.14 -33.66 -12.69
N ILE A 173 -4.82 -34.50 -11.89
CA ILE A 173 -6.15 -34.26 -11.37
C ILE A 173 -6.07 -34.30 -9.84
N ILE A 174 -6.53 -33.26 -9.18
CA ILE A 174 -6.71 -33.25 -7.73
C ILE A 174 -8.14 -33.65 -7.43
N LYS A 175 -8.32 -34.73 -6.66
CA LYS A 175 -9.63 -35.12 -6.13
C LYS A 175 -9.81 -34.55 -4.73
N VAL A 176 -10.92 -33.88 -4.50
CA VAL A 176 -11.35 -33.38 -3.19
C VAL A 176 -12.77 -33.88 -2.96
N LYS A 177 -12.91 -34.94 -2.16
CA LYS A 177 -14.18 -35.67 -2.01
C LYS A 177 -14.74 -36.10 -3.38
N ASP A 178 -15.96 -35.66 -3.71
CA ASP A 178 -16.65 -35.96 -4.98
C ASP A 178 -16.31 -34.97 -6.11
N THR A 179 -15.36 -34.05 -5.90
CA THR A 179 -14.96 -33.05 -6.89
C THR A 179 -13.59 -33.38 -7.47
N GLU A 180 -13.47 -33.32 -8.79
CA GLU A 180 -12.21 -33.46 -9.51
C GLU A 180 -11.80 -32.13 -10.13
N ILE A 181 -10.53 -31.75 -9.96
CA ILE A 181 -9.97 -30.49 -10.45
C ILE A 181 -8.79 -30.82 -11.36
N ASN A 182 -8.92 -30.47 -12.64
CA ASN A 182 -7.86 -30.58 -13.63
C ASN A 182 -6.79 -29.51 -13.36
N VAL A 183 -5.52 -29.90 -13.22
CA VAL A 183 -4.42 -28.99 -12.88
C VAL A 183 -3.14 -29.31 -13.65
N HIS A 184 -2.18 -28.39 -13.61
CA HIS A 184 -0.83 -28.56 -14.16
C HIS A 184 0.19 -28.75 -13.04
N LYS A 185 0.91 -29.87 -13.02
CA LYS A 185 1.94 -30.20 -12.00
C LYS A 185 2.99 -29.10 -11.91
N ALA A 186 3.49 -28.65 -13.06
CA ALA A 186 4.52 -27.62 -13.13
C ALA A 186 4.08 -26.30 -12.46
N ILE A 187 2.82 -25.90 -12.63
CA ILE A 187 2.29 -24.68 -12.04
C ILE A 187 2.16 -24.85 -10.51
N LEU A 188 1.59 -25.97 -10.07
CA LEU A 188 1.42 -26.26 -8.64
C LEU A 188 2.76 -26.40 -7.91
N ALA A 189 3.71 -27.14 -8.48
CA ALA A 189 5.07 -27.27 -7.94
C ALA A 189 5.76 -25.92 -7.81
N ALA A 190 5.69 -25.08 -8.85
CA ALA A 190 6.31 -23.76 -8.81
C ALA A 190 5.69 -22.84 -7.73
N ARG A 191 4.41 -23.03 -7.40
CA ARG A 191 3.63 -22.15 -6.51
C ARG A 191 3.39 -22.70 -5.11
N SER A 192 3.76 -23.95 -4.84
CA SER A 192 3.59 -24.60 -3.55
C SER A 192 4.74 -25.57 -3.30
N PRO A 193 5.59 -25.32 -2.27
CA PRO A 193 6.65 -26.25 -1.88
C PRO A 193 6.13 -27.65 -1.56
N VAL A 194 4.92 -27.75 -0.98
CA VAL A 194 4.28 -29.03 -0.68
C VAL A 194 4.01 -29.82 -1.96
N PHE A 195 3.45 -29.18 -3.00
CA PHE A 195 3.23 -29.85 -4.27
C PHE A 195 4.53 -30.14 -5.02
N TYR A 196 5.54 -29.29 -4.87
CA TYR A 196 6.87 -29.55 -5.42
C TYR A 196 7.46 -30.85 -4.85
N ASP A 197 7.42 -31.02 -3.53
CA ASP A 197 7.93 -32.21 -2.86
C ASP A 197 7.11 -33.45 -3.24
N ILE A 198 5.77 -33.33 -3.28
CA ILE A 198 4.88 -34.42 -3.70
C ILE A 198 5.25 -34.93 -5.09
N PHE A 199 5.37 -34.04 -6.07
CA PHE A 199 5.61 -34.44 -7.47
C PHE A 199 7.05 -34.89 -7.75
N ASN A 200 8.01 -34.52 -6.90
CA ASN A 200 9.41 -34.93 -7.02
C ASN A 200 9.82 -36.06 -6.07
N SER A 201 8.93 -36.50 -5.17
CA SER A 201 9.16 -37.66 -4.31
C SER A 201 9.01 -38.98 -5.09
N THR A 202 9.81 -39.99 -4.75
CA THR A 202 9.87 -41.30 -5.41
C THR A 202 8.85 -42.33 -4.91
N SER A 203 7.90 -41.95 -4.04
CA SER A 203 6.89 -42.87 -3.49
C SER A 203 5.75 -43.14 -4.48
N GLU A 204 5.35 -44.41 -4.64
CA GLU A 204 4.25 -44.83 -5.52
C GLU A 204 2.88 -44.26 -5.09
N GLU A 205 2.69 -43.93 -3.81
CA GLU A 205 1.46 -43.29 -3.30
C GLU A 205 1.26 -41.86 -3.86
N SER A 206 2.35 -41.17 -4.21
CA SER A 206 2.34 -39.80 -4.73
C SER A 206 1.75 -39.69 -6.14
N GLN A 207 1.67 -40.79 -6.88
CA GLN A 207 1.22 -40.80 -8.28
C GLN A 207 -0.30 -40.88 -8.45
N LYS A 208 -1.05 -41.18 -7.37
CA LYS A 208 -2.52 -41.10 -7.32
C LYS A 208 -2.97 -40.46 -6.00
N MET A 209 -2.95 -39.13 -5.93
CA MET A 209 -3.53 -38.39 -4.80
C MET A 209 -5.07 -38.48 -4.82
N LEU A 210 -5.62 -39.43 -4.06
CA LEU A 210 -6.96 -39.34 -3.48
C LEU A 210 -6.84 -38.59 -2.15
N LEU A 211 -7.15 -37.29 -2.13
CA LEU A 211 -7.37 -36.59 -0.85
C LEU A 211 -8.77 -36.99 -0.36
N LYS A 212 -8.83 -37.87 0.64
CA LYS A 212 -10.07 -38.22 1.36
C LYS A 212 -10.57 -37.04 2.19
#